data_AF-Q73P86-F1
#
_entry.id   AF-Q73P86-F1
#
_cell.length_a   1.000
_cell.length_b   1.000
_cell.length_c   1.000
_cell.angle_alpha   90.00
_cell.angle_beta   90.00
_cell.angle_gamma   90.00
#
_symmetry.space_group_name_H-M   'P 1'
#
loop_
_entity.id
_entity.type
_entity.pdbx_description
1 polymer ?
#
loop_
_entity_poly.entity_id
_entity_poly.type
_entity_poly.pdbx_seq_one_letter_code
_entity_poly.pdbx_strand_id
1 'polypeptide(L)'
;MNSTNSFDDKLVLNIYTVDGDHQLLIDNNKAGFEFYLELMEVFADVDAVNHKINIKSPLCMSNEIKNRMFNFSQEKSKIKPEIQKLNKIIKDIPNNQFFIIIPYLLMDPLEILKIFEYLKCINNNASEEIFKEKIVKLEKDYTDSFAELEKKYEFIMFSTRIQNVIGEKDRTKRVCRYCGRSAADGTTFKEKAHAISESIGNKIFICTEECDACNSRFAGTIEKDFFELIKLYRTIYGSKGKNGIPTLHYRDGITIEYDKKKNCPIIRHRTDKPAVNEKGDLHLKLESDTNVNPMNIYRCLVKFALGLIDNSELSKFIKTVEWINNIKNDGSTINLPPVMCFLDRQNYFEQPEIVLYTRKTDDKKYPYLYAELKTCMFIFVFIVPFCLEDSTDFGNKKNFKVFWDLNKQYRLLNRKWVEYYLNTDLAQSFRYNFSILAGRDNSESNKDIDKQ
;
A
#
# COMPACT_ATOMS: atom_id res chain seq x y z
N MET A 1 -1.46 19.10 -20.82
CA MET A 1 -1.48 20.33 -20.01
C MET A 1 -1.29 19.90 -18.57
N ASN A 2 -0.14 20.27 -18.01
CA ASN A 2 0.36 19.81 -16.73
C ASN A 2 -0.70 20.02 -15.64
N SER A 3 -1.02 18.97 -14.89
CA SER A 3 -1.48 19.16 -13.53
C SER A 3 -0.37 19.95 -12.84
N THR A 4 -0.67 21.20 -12.51
CA THR A 4 0.18 21.99 -11.64
C THR A 4 0.32 21.19 -10.35
N ASN A 5 1.48 20.56 -10.17
CA ASN A 5 1.88 19.97 -8.92
C ASN A 5 1.61 21.01 -7.83
N SER A 6 0.75 20.67 -6.86
CA SER A 6 0.34 21.55 -5.75
C SER A 6 1.49 21.97 -4.80
N PHE A 7 2.74 21.80 -5.24
CA PHE A 7 3.98 22.05 -4.52
C PHE A 7 4.66 23.36 -4.92
N ASP A 8 4.29 24.01 -6.03
CA ASP A 8 4.93 25.26 -6.47
C ASP A 8 4.79 26.40 -5.43
N ASP A 9 3.79 26.32 -4.54
CA ASP A 9 3.56 27.27 -3.44
C ASP A 9 4.01 26.76 -2.05
N LYS A 10 4.83 25.71 -1.97
CA LYS A 10 5.32 25.14 -0.69
C LYS A 10 6.84 25.09 -0.61
N LEU A 11 7.37 25.48 0.55
CA LEU A 11 8.72 25.14 0.98
C LEU A 11 8.73 23.70 1.50
N VAL A 12 9.78 22.94 1.19
CA VAL A 12 9.85 21.51 1.49
C VAL A 12 11.09 21.22 2.32
N LEU A 13 10.92 20.46 3.41
CA LEU A 13 12.02 19.86 4.15
C LEU A 13 11.85 18.33 4.13
N ASN A 14 12.80 17.64 3.52
CA ASN A 14 12.86 16.18 3.55
C ASN A 14 13.97 15.73 4.49
N ILE A 15 13.67 14.73 5.32
CA ILE A 15 14.60 14.12 6.27
C ILE A 15 14.63 12.62 5.98
N TYR A 16 15.80 12.10 5.68
CA TYR A 16 16.05 10.69 5.40
C TYR A 16 16.87 10.08 6.53
N THR A 17 16.33 9.03 7.14
CA THR A 17 16.98 8.19 8.15
C THR A 17 17.16 6.78 7.61
N VAL A 18 17.92 5.92 8.31
CA VAL A 18 18.04 4.49 7.94
C VAL A 18 16.67 3.81 7.92
N ASP A 19 15.78 4.24 8.82
CA ASP A 19 14.46 3.64 9.01
C ASP A 19 13.38 4.30 8.15
N GLY A 20 13.70 5.34 7.36
CA GLY A 20 12.89 5.86 6.26
C GLY A 20 12.89 7.38 6.14
N ASP A 21 11.96 7.92 5.35
CA ASP A 21 11.87 9.33 5.01
C ASP A 21 10.71 10.05 5.72
N HIS A 22 10.85 11.37 5.86
CA HIS A 22 9.88 12.27 6.45
C HIS A 22 9.88 13.60 5.71
N GLN A 23 8.70 14.04 5.28
CA GLN A 23 8.51 15.31 4.58
C GLN A 23 7.69 16.28 5.43
N LEU A 24 8.13 17.53 5.46
CA LEU A 24 7.38 18.66 5.99
C LEU A 24 7.15 19.69 4.88
N LEU A 25 5.88 20.06 4.67
CA LEU A 25 5.48 21.11 3.75
C LEU A 25 5.15 22.38 4.53
N ILE A 26 5.72 23.50 4.12
CA ILE A 26 5.52 24.83 4.74
C ILE A 26 5.01 25.78 3.66
N ASP A 27 4.10 26.68 4.03
CA ASP A 27 3.52 27.62 3.07
C ASP A 27 4.61 28.58 2.55
N ASN A 28 4.68 28.78 1.23
CA ASN A 28 5.61 29.72 0.62
C ASN A 28 5.07 31.16 0.70
N ASN A 29 4.92 31.65 1.93
CA ASN A 29 4.61 33.05 2.24
C ASN A 29 5.63 33.59 3.26
N LYS A 30 5.59 34.89 3.55
CA LYS A 30 6.58 35.53 4.45
C LYS A 30 6.71 34.82 5.80
N ALA A 31 5.59 34.55 6.47
CA ALA A 31 5.58 33.88 7.77
C ALA A 31 6.08 32.42 7.68
N GLY A 32 5.74 31.72 6.61
CA GLY A 32 6.20 30.37 6.36
C GLY A 32 7.69 30.31 6.03
N PHE A 33 8.23 31.29 5.31
CA PHE A 33 9.66 31.40 5.04
C PHE A 33 10.46 31.72 6.31
N GLU A 34 10.00 32.65 7.14
CA GLU A 34 10.60 32.93 8.46
C GLU A 34 10.61 31.67 9.33
N PHE A 35 9.47 30.97 9.41
CA PHE A 35 9.37 29.68 10.09
C PHE A 35 10.34 28.63 9.54
N TYR A 36 10.50 28.57 8.21
CA TYR A 36 11.40 27.63 7.55
C TYR A 36 12.86 27.91 7.90
N LEU A 37 13.27 29.18 7.96
CA LEU A 37 14.63 29.56 8.38
C LEU A 37 14.90 29.18 9.84
N GLU A 38 13.98 29.47 10.75
CA GLU A 38 14.11 29.06 12.16
C GLU A 38 14.19 27.54 12.30
N LEU A 39 13.46 26.79 11.47
CA LEU A 39 13.56 25.33 11.45
C LEU A 39 14.93 24.87 10.93
N MET A 40 15.46 25.54 9.90
CA MET A 40 16.78 25.22 9.35
C MET A 40 17.91 25.44 10.35
N GLU A 41 17.80 26.40 11.28
CA GLU A 41 18.77 26.62 12.37
C GLU A 41 18.93 25.42 13.31
N VAL A 42 17.94 24.52 13.36
CA VAL A 42 18.06 23.25 14.09
C VAL A 42 19.18 22.37 13.50
N PHE A 43 19.36 22.43 12.18
CA PHE A 43 20.17 21.48 11.42
C PHE A 43 21.34 22.10 10.64
N ALA A 44 21.32 23.40 10.46
CA ALA A 44 22.24 24.15 9.63
C ALA A 44 22.78 25.36 10.40
N ASP A 45 23.95 25.81 9.98
CA ASP A 45 24.46 27.11 10.39
C ASP A 45 23.88 28.17 9.45
N VAL A 46 23.03 29.04 10.00
CA VAL A 46 22.32 30.08 9.24
C VAL A 46 22.99 31.42 9.51
N ASP A 47 23.69 31.93 8.50
CA ASP A 47 24.24 33.27 8.48
C ASP A 47 23.24 34.19 7.76
N ALA A 48 22.29 34.70 8.55
CA ALA A 48 21.25 35.59 8.07
C ALA A 48 21.81 36.92 7.51
N VAL A 49 22.97 37.38 8.00
CA VAL A 49 23.61 38.63 7.58
C VAL A 49 24.16 38.52 6.16
N ASN A 50 24.78 37.39 5.84
CA ASN A 50 25.33 37.13 4.51
C ASN A 50 24.41 36.31 3.61
N HIS A 51 23.17 36.05 4.04
CA HIS A 51 22.19 35.23 3.34
C HIS A 51 22.72 33.82 2.97
N LYS A 52 23.44 33.18 3.89
CA LYS A 52 24.00 31.83 3.69
C LYS A 52 23.40 30.82 4.66
N ILE A 53 23.07 29.64 4.14
CA ILE A 53 22.68 28.48 4.94
C ILE A 53 23.71 27.38 4.66
N ASN A 54 24.50 27.03 5.66
CA ASN A 54 25.53 26.00 5.56
C ASN A 54 25.03 24.71 6.20
N ILE A 55 24.66 23.74 5.35
CA ILE A 55 24.25 22.40 5.77
C ILE A 55 25.44 21.46 5.59
N LYS A 56 25.89 20.83 6.67
CA LYS A 56 26.82 19.69 6.59
C LYS A 56 25.99 18.41 6.43
N SER A 57 26.06 17.78 5.26
CA SER A 57 25.36 16.54 4.96
C SER A 57 26.37 15.42 4.64
N PRO A 58 26.20 14.19 5.16
CA PRO A 58 25.16 13.79 6.11
C PRO A 58 25.37 14.41 7.51
N LEU A 59 24.28 14.57 8.26
CA LEU A 59 24.31 15.03 9.66
C LEU A 59 24.48 13.84 10.59
N CYS A 60 25.32 13.98 11.61
CA CYS A 60 25.47 13.00 12.68
C CYS A 60 24.59 13.40 13.87
N MET A 61 23.70 12.52 14.31
CA MET A 61 22.76 12.80 15.40
C MET A 61 23.50 13.03 16.72
N SER A 62 23.17 14.13 17.40
CA SER A 62 23.76 14.54 18.66
C SER A 62 22.71 15.04 19.65
N ASN A 63 23.06 15.10 20.93
CA ASN A 63 22.20 15.72 21.95
C ASN A 63 21.93 17.19 21.65
N GLU A 64 22.85 17.88 20.97
CA GLU A 64 22.68 19.28 20.58
C GLU A 64 21.53 19.43 19.57
N ILE A 65 21.53 18.62 18.50
CA ILE A 65 20.44 18.61 17.50
C ILE A 65 19.10 18.26 18.18
N LYS A 66 19.09 17.24 19.04
CA LYS A 66 17.88 16.85 19.78
C LYS A 66 17.35 17.98 20.67
N ASN A 67 18.23 18.70 21.36
CA ASN A 67 17.84 19.82 22.22
C ASN A 67 17.34 21.01 21.40
N ARG A 68 17.99 21.36 20.29
CA ARG A 68 17.51 22.40 19.36
C ARG A 68 16.14 22.07 18.82
N MET A 69 15.93 20.84 18.34
CA MET A 69 14.64 20.38 17.85
C MET A 69 13.57 20.38 18.94
N PHE A 70 13.92 19.94 20.16
CA PHE A 70 13.01 19.97 21.30
C PHE A 70 12.56 21.41 21.58
N ASN A 71 13.49 22.35 21.72
CA ASN A 71 13.18 23.77 21.98
C ASN A 71 12.30 24.37 20.88
N PHE A 72 12.69 24.19 19.60
CA PHE A 72 11.89 24.62 18.46
C PHE A 72 10.47 24.05 18.52
N SER A 73 10.32 22.76 18.88
CA SER A 73 9.01 22.13 18.97
C SER A 73 8.13 22.67 20.08
N GLN A 74 8.70 23.08 21.21
CA GLN A 74 7.93 23.64 22.32
C GLN A 74 7.31 24.98 21.96
N GLU A 75 8.01 25.77 21.16
CA GLU A 75 7.54 27.07 20.69
C GLU A 75 6.58 26.94 19.51
N LYS A 76 6.94 26.13 18.51
CA LYS A 76 6.30 26.14 17.19
C LYS A 76 5.21 25.09 17.01
N SER A 77 5.12 24.07 17.87
CA SER A 77 4.09 23.04 17.76
C SER A 77 2.66 23.54 17.91
N LYS A 78 2.46 24.66 18.62
CA LYS A 78 1.14 25.31 18.74
C LYS A 78 0.68 25.93 17.41
N ILE A 79 1.64 26.35 16.58
CA ILE A 79 1.41 26.95 15.27
C ILE A 79 1.24 25.84 14.22
N LYS A 80 2.09 24.82 14.28
CA LYS A 80 2.10 23.70 13.33
C LYS A 80 2.27 22.37 14.06
N PRO A 81 1.18 21.63 14.34
CA PRO A 81 1.21 20.39 15.13
C PRO A 81 2.15 19.31 14.57
N GLU A 82 2.40 19.30 13.25
CA GLU A 82 3.33 18.40 12.58
C GLU A 82 4.76 18.48 13.13
N ILE A 83 5.13 19.59 13.76
CA ILE A 83 6.42 19.76 14.43
C ILE A 83 6.58 18.83 15.62
N GLN A 84 5.51 18.45 16.31
CA GLN A 84 5.60 17.46 17.39
C GLN A 84 6.00 16.09 16.85
N LYS A 85 5.46 15.73 15.67
CA LYS A 85 5.81 14.49 14.99
C LYS A 85 7.28 14.52 14.54
N LEU A 86 7.73 15.65 13.99
CA LEU A 86 9.13 15.85 13.61
C LEU A 86 10.07 15.73 14.82
N ASN A 87 9.72 16.35 15.94
CA ASN A 87 10.50 16.24 17.18
C ASN A 87 10.62 14.79 17.65
N LYS A 88 9.52 14.02 17.59
CA LYS A 88 9.55 12.59 17.90
C LYS A 88 10.52 11.83 16.99
N ILE A 89 10.46 12.06 15.68
CA ILE A 89 11.37 11.43 14.70
C ILE A 89 12.84 11.72 15.05
N ILE A 90 13.19 12.99 15.25
CA ILE A 90 14.56 13.39 15.59
C ILE A 90 15.02 12.80 16.93
N LYS A 91 14.11 12.72 17.90
CA LYS A 91 14.38 12.10 19.21
C LYS A 91 14.68 10.61 19.09
N ASP A 92 13.95 9.91 18.23
CA ASP A 92 14.01 8.47 18.04
C ASP A 92 15.28 8.02 17.29
N ILE A 93 15.94 8.91 16.53
CA ILE A 93 17.25 8.63 15.90
C ILE A 93 18.32 8.48 17.01
N PRO A 94 19.02 7.33 17.13
CA PRO A 94 20.10 7.16 18.09
C PRO A 94 21.23 8.17 17.91
N ASN A 95 21.90 8.55 19.00
CA ASN A 95 23.10 9.39 18.89
C ASN A 95 24.18 8.65 18.08
N ASN A 96 25.00 9.40 17.35
CA ASN A 96 26.01 8.92 16.41
C ASN A 96 25.48 8.25 15.14
N GLN A 97 24.15 8.16 14.94
CA GLN A 97 23.62 7.77 13.65
C GLN A 97 23.55 8.95 12.68
N PHE A 98 23.90 8.68 11.43
CA PHE A 98 23.81 9.64 10.34
C PHE A 98 22.43 9.67 9.71
N PHE A 99 21.99 10.87 9.34
CA PHE A 99 20.76 11.15 8.61
C PHE A 99 21.00 12.30 7.61
N ILE A 100 20.12 12.46 6.62
CA ILE A 100 20.24 13.47 5.57
C ILE A 100 19.04 14.41 5.60
N ILE A 101 19.29 15.68 5.31
CA ILE A 101 18.26 16.69 5.09
C ILE A 101 18.39 17.24 3.68
N ILE A 102 17.28 17.31 2.96
CA ILE A 102 17.20 17.85 1.61
C ILE A 102 16.10 18.95 1.59
N PRO A 103 16.45 20.21 1.31
CA PRO A 103 15.54 21.36 1.34
C PRO A 103 14.71 21.51 0.05
N TYR A 104 14.51 20.44 -0.71
CA TYR A 104 13.75 20.42 -1.95
C TYR A 104 13.13 19.05 -2.17
N LEU A 105 12.13 18.99 -3.04
CA LEU A 105 11.47 17.73 -3.40
C LEU A 105 12.38 16.91 -4.32
N LEU A 106 12.85 15.76 -3.84
CA LEU A 106 13.52 14.76 -4.65
C LEU A 106 12.47 13.81 -5.23
N MET A 107 12.36 13.74 -6.56
CA MET A 107 11.36 12.92 -7.25
C MET A 107 11.94 11.69 -7.95
N ASP A 108 13.28 11.61 -8.09
CA ASP A 108 13.94 10.47 -8.73
C ASP A 108 14.02 9.28 -7.74
N PRO A 109 13.32 8.16 -8.00
CA PRO A 109 13.31 7.03 -7.08
C PRO A 109 14.67 6.35 -6.95
N LEU A 110 15.50 6.35 -8.01
CA LEU A 110 16.85 5.78 -7.95
C LEU A 110 17.74 6.62 -7.03
N GLU A 111 17.66 7.95 -7.11
CA GLU A 111 18.39 8.83 -6.19
C GLU A 111 17.94 8.68 -4.73
N ILE A 112 16.63 8.51 -4.49
CA ILE A 112 16.11 8.19 -3.15
C ILE A 112 16.66 6.86 -2.64
N LEU A 113 16.68 5.81 -3.48
CA LEU A 113 17.24 4.51 -3.11
C LEU A 113 18.75 4.60 -2.80
N LYS A 114 19.50 5.39 -3.57
CA LYS A 114 20.92 5.66 -3.32
C LYS A 114 21.14 6.36 -1.98
N ILE A 115 20.27 7.31 -1.59
CA ILE A 115 20.32 7.95 -0.28
C ILE A 115 20.15 6.91 0.83
N PHE A 116 19.17 6.01 0.72
CA PHE A 116 18.97 4.97 1.73
C PHE A 116 20.15 4.00 1.81
N GLU A 117 20.71 3.58 0.67
CA GLU A 117 21.87 2.70 0.65
C GLU A 117 23.12 3.39 1.21
N TYR A 118 23.30 4.69 0.91
CA TYR A 118 24.35 5.51 1.50
C TYR A 118 24.22 5.60 3.03
N LEU A 119 23.03 5.94 3.54
CA LEU A 119 22.76 5.98 4.98
C LEU A 119 23.01 4.63 5.66
N LYS A 120 22.61 3.51 5.03
CA LYS A 120 22.91 2.17 5.55
C LYS A 120 24.41 1.89 5.60
N CYS A 121 25.16 2.26 4.57
CA CYS A 121 26.59 2.03 4.51
C CYS A 121 27.36 2.83 5.58
N ILE A 122 27.11 4.14 5.69
CA ILE A 122 27.83 4.98 6.65
C ILE A 122 27.49 4.63 8.10
N ASN A 123 26.23 4.27 8.40
CA ASN A 123 25.82 3.88 9.75
C ASN A 123 26.35 2.50 10.17
N ASN A 124 26.75 1.65 9.20
CA ASN A 124 27.38 0.36 9.45
C ASN A 124 28.90 0.39 9.27
N ASN A 125 29.51 1.58 9.15
CA ASN A 125 30.95 1.75 8.90
C ASN A 125 31.46 0.94 7.69
N ALA A 126 30.67 0.84 6.63
CA ALA A 126 31.09 0.16 5.40
C ALA A 126 32.22 0.93 4.71
N SER A 127 33.13 0.21 4.05
CA SER A 127 34.21 0.83 3.27
C SER A 127 33.68 1.50 2.00
N GLU A 128 34.49 2.38 1.42
CA GLU A 128 34.14 3.07 0.17
C GLU A 128 33.97 2.07 -0.99
N GLU A 129 34.75 0.99 -1.01
CA GLU A 129 34.63 -0.09 -1.99
C GLU A 129 33.29 -0.82 -1.88
N ILE A 130 32.90 -1.21 -0.66
CA ILE A 130 31.61 -1.87 -0.40
C ILE A 130 30.45 -0.98 -0.82
N PHE A 131 30.54 0.32 -0.52
CA PHE A 131 29.53 1.29 -0.95
C PHE A 131 29.44 1.37 -2.48
N LYS A 132 30.57 1.51 -3.18
CA LYS A 132 30.61 1.55 -4.66
C LYS A 132 30.00 0.29 -5.28
N GLU A 133 30.37 -0.89 -4.78
CA GLU A 133 29.81 -2.16 -5.26
C GLU A 133 28.30 -2.24 -5.09
N LYS A 134 27.79 -1.82 -3.93
CA LYS A 134 26.35 -1.79 -3.64
C LYS A 134 25.59 -0.82 -4.53
N ILE A 135 26.16 0.37 -4.79
CA ILE A 135 25.54 1.35 -5.68
C ILE A 135 25.51 0.86 -7.12
N VAL A 136 26.61 0.31 -7.64
CA VAL A 136 26.64 -0.27 -8.99
C VAL A 136 25.61 -1.39 -9.13
N LYS A 137 25.50 -2.26 -8.11
CA LYS A 137 24.48 -3.30 -8.09
C LYS A 137 23.06 -2.72 -8.05
N LEU A 138 22.81 -1.74 -7.20
CA LEU A 138 21.52 -1.07 -7.08
C LEU A 138 21.08 -0.42 -8.39
N GLU A 139 21.96 0.34 -9.05
CA GLU A 139 21.68 0.99 -10.33
C GLU A 139 21.38 -0.03 -11.42
N LYS A 140 22.14 -1.12 -11.46
CA LYS A 140 21.91 -2.22 -12.40
C LYS A 140 20.56 -2.89 -12.14
N ASP A 141 20.30 -3.31 -10.90
CA ASP A 141 19.06 -3.98 -10.51
C ASP A 141 17.85 -3.07 -10.78
N TYR A 142 17.97 -1.77 -10.52
CA TYR A 142 16.94 -0.78 -10.83
C TYR A 142 16.71 -0.66 -12.34
N THR A 143 17.77 -0.47 -13.11
CA THR A 143 17.70 -0.30 -14.57
C THR A 143 17.07 -1.53 -15.23
N ASP A 144 17.52 -2.72 -14.85
CA ASP A 144 17.04 -3.99 -15.40
C ASP A 144 15.54 -4.21 -15.10
N SER A 145 15.04 -3.65 -13.99
CA SER A 145 13.69 -3.89 -13.48
C SER A 145 12.69 -2.81 -13.86
N PHE A 146 13.08 -1.53 -13.81
CA PHE A 146 12.17 -0.39 -13.86
C PHE A 146 12.36 0.51 -15.09
N ALA A 147 13.52 0.53 -15.75
CA ALA A 147 13.78 1.51 -16.81
C ALA A 147 12.79 1.43 -17.99
N GLU A 148 12.42 0.22 -18.42
CA GLU A 148 11.40 0.06 -19.48
C GLU A 148 9.99 0.39 -18.98
N LEU A 149 9.71 0.11 -17.71
CA LEU A 149 8.41 0.42 -17.09
C LEU A 149 8.22 1.93 -17.00
N GLU A 150 9.23 2.67 -16.54
CA GLU A 150 9.23 4.13 -16.42
C GLU A 150 9.11 4.87 -17.74
N LYS A 151 9.51 4.26 -18.87
CA LYS A 151 9.25 4.83 -20.19
C LYS A 151 7.77 4.82 -20.54
N LYS A 152 6.99 3.89 -19.98
CA LYS A 152 5.58 3.64 -20.32
C LYS A 152 4.60 4.17 -19.28
N TYR A 153 5.02 4.20 -18.02
CA TYR A 153 4.19 4.55 -16.88
C TYR A 153 4.79 5.68 -16.06
N GLU A 154 3.91 6.45 -15.47
CA GLU A 154 4.16 7.15 -14.22
C GLU A 154 3.56 6.32 -13.09
N PHE A 155 4.19 6.31 -11.92
CA PHE A 155 3.64 5.61 -10.77
C PHE A 155 3.67 6.46 -9.52
N ILE A 156 2.62 6.33 -8.72
CA ILE A 156 2.44 7.04 -7.46
C ILE A 156 2.46 6.00 -6.35
N MET A 157 3.47 6.12 -5.49
CA MET A 157 3.54 5.40 -4.24
C MET A 157 3.09 6.33 -3.12
N PHE A 158 2.08 5.91 -2.38
CA PHE A 158 1.59 6.71 -1.26
C PHE A 158 2.38 6.38 0.01
N SER A 159 2.78 7.43 0.75
CA SER A 159 3.47 7.24 2.01
C SER A 159 2.56 6.58 3.04
N THR A 160 3.06 5.52 3.67
CA THR A 160 2.36 4.81 4.76
C THR A 160 2.44 5.52 6.10
N ARG A 161 3.22 6.61 6.17
CA ARG A 161 3.57 7.32 7.40
C ARG A 161 2.66 8.51 7.68
N ILE A 162 1.93 8.97 6.69
CA ILE A 162 1.03 10.13 6.77
C ILE A 162 -0.38 9.71 6.37
N GLN A 163 -1.37 10.46 6.83
CA GLN A 163 -2.73 10.28 6.35
C GLN A 163 -2.84 10.88 4.95
N ASN A 164 -3.20 10.05 3.98
CA ASN A 164 -3.45 10.44 2.59
C ASN A 164 -4.95 10.74 2.45
N VAL A 165 -5.29 12.02 2.37
CA VAL A 165 -6.69 12.48 2.20
C VAL A 165 -6.89 12.87 0.74
N ILE A 166 -7.73 12.11 0.04
CA ILE A 166 -8.02 12.29 -1.40
C ILE A 166 -9.40 12.92 -1.59
N GLY A 167 -9.51 13.82 -2.57
CA GLY A 167 -10.76 14.49 -2.97
C GLY A 167 -11.00 15.86 -2.34
N GLU A 168 -12.16 16.45 -2.66
CA GLU A 168 -12.58 17.76 -2.20
C GLU A 168 -12.79 17.86 -0.67
N LYS A 169 -12.05 18.78 -0.05
CA LYS A 169 -12.07 19.01 1.40
C LYS A 169 -13.38 19.66 1.85
N ASP A 170 -13.88 20.62 1.08
CA ASP A 170 -15.14 21.31 1.34
C ASP A 170 -16.32 20.37 1.11
N ARG A 171 -16.97 19.95 2.20
CA ARG A 171 -18.10 19.01 2.17
C ARG A 171 -19.22 19.46 1.24
N THR A 172 -19.43 20.77 1.05
CA THR A 172 -20.52 21.31 0.22
C THR A 172 -20.28 21.14 -1.27
N LYS A 173 -19.02 20.96 -1.69
CA LYS A 173 -18.60 20.82 -3.09
C LYS A 173 -18.40 19.37 -3.53
N ARG A 174 -18.49 18.43 -2.60
CA ARG A 174 -18.21 17.01 -2.87
C ARG A 174 -19.24 16.41 -3.81
N VAL A 175 -18.74 15.64 -4.77
CA VAL A 175 -19.52 14.78 -5.65
C VAL A 175 -19.03 13.35 -5.45
N CYS A 176 -19.94 12.41 -5.18
CA CYS A 176 -19.55 11.05 -4.90
C CYS A 176 -18.94 10.39 -6.14
N ARG A 177 -17.73 9.84 -5.99
CA ARG A 177 -16.94 9.26 -7.10
C ARG A 177 -17.54 7.96 -7.65
N TYR A 178 -18.46 7.35 -6.91
CA TYR A 178 -19.08 6.08 -7.29
C TYR A 178 -20.52 6.21 -7.76
N CYS A 179 -21.30 7.17 -7.25
CA CYS A 179 -22.70 7.35 -7.67
C CYS A 179 -22.97 8.68 -8.40
N GLY A 180 -21.98 9.57 -8.49
CA GLY A 180 -22.09 10.88 -9.14
C GLY A 180 -22.98 11.88 -8.41
N ARG A 181 -23.51 11.54 -7.22
CA ARG A 181 -24.43 12.40 -6.47
C ARG A 181 -23.70 13.33 -5.51
N SER A 182 -24.25 14.52 -5.36
CA SER A 182 -23.77 15.61 -4.50
C SER A 182 -24.70 15.84 -3.30
N ALA A 183 -24.36 16.80 -2.44
CA ALA A 183 -25.24 17.25 -1.38
C ALA A 183 -26.60 17.77 -1.89
N ALA A 184 -26.64 18.34 -3.12
CA ALA A 184 -27.88 18.80 -3.74
C ALA A 184 -28.84 17.64 -4.08
N ASP A 185 -28.31 16.44 -4.26
CA ASP A 185 -29.08 15.21 -4.51
C ASP A 185 -29.50 14.49 -3.21
N GLY A 186 -29.34 15.13 -2.06
CA GLY A 186 -29.64 14.54 -0.74
C GLY A 186 -28.58 13.56 -0.23
N THR A 187 -27.39 13.52 -0.85
CA THR A 187 -26.29 12.63 -0.43
C THR A 187 -25.52 13.23 0.74
N THR A 188 -25.09 12.38 1.67
CA THR A 188 -24.29 12.80 2.85
C THR A 188 -22.86 12.28 2.79
N PHE A 189 -21.94 13.07 3.35
CA PHE A 189 -20.51 12.75 3.50
C PHE A 189 -20.10 12.97 4.96
N LYS A 190 -20.88 12.41 5.88
CA LYS A 190 -20.70 12.57 7.33
C LYS A 190 -19.66 11.59 7.85
N GLU A 191 -19.62 10.38 7.29
CA GLU A 191 -18.70 9.33 7.70
C GLU A 191 -17.29 9.60 7.19
N LYS A 192 -16.31 9.05 7.92
CA LYS A 192 -14.92 9.01 7.47
C LYS A 192 -14.75 7.80 6.55
N ALA A 193 -15.12 7.96 5.28
CA ALA A 193 -14.92 6.92 4.27
C ALA A 193 -13.43 6.71 3.98
N HIS A 194 -13.03 5.46 3.82
CA HIS A 194 -11.66 5.08 3.55
C HIS A 194 -11.55 4.56 2.12
N ALA A 195 -10.60 5.10 1.35
CA ALA A 195 -10.35 4.63 -0.01
C ALA A 195 -10.03 3.13 -0.01
N ILE A 196 -9.16 2.71 0.91
CA ILE A 196 -8.89 1.31 1.24
C ILE A 196 -9.61 0.93 2.53
N SER A 197 -10.27 -0.22 2.59
CA SER A 197 -11.11 -0.59 3.75
C SER A 197 -10.33 -0.58 5.07
N GLU A 198 -10.95 0.00 6.11
CA GLU A 198 -10.41 -0.08 7.48
C GLU A 198 -10.32 -1.54 7.97
N SER A 199 -11.19 -2.42 7.46
CA SER A 199 -11.25 -3.85 7.86
C SER A 199 -9.96 -4.60 7.55
N ILE A 200 -9.21 -4.16 6.55
CA ILE A 200 -7.93 -4.76 6.13
C ILE A 200 -6.71 -4.08 6.78
N GLY A 201 -6.94 -3.21 7.76
CA GLY A 201 -5.89 -2.55 8.54
C GLY A 201 -5.64 -1.09 8.17
N ASN A 202 -6.32 -0.54 7.17
CA ASN A 202 -6.08 0.85 6.76
C ASN A 202 -6.48 1.86 7.84
N LYS A 203 -5.58 2.80 8.16
CA LYS A 203 -5.85 3.98 8.99
C LYS A 203 -5.54 5.31 8.30
N ILE A 204 -4.96 5.27 7.10
CA ILE A 204 -4.32 6.43 6.46
C ILE A 204 -4.96 6.85 5.14
N PHE A 205 -5.54 5.93 4.36
CA PHE A 205 -6.12 6.25 3.06
C PHE A 205 -7.58 6.67 3.19
N ILE A 206 -7.84 7.97 3.13
CA ILE A 206 -9.16 8.57 3.35
C ILE A 206 -9.69 9.12 2.02
N CYS A 207 -10.92 8.75 1.67
CA CYS A 207 -11.61 9.28 0.49
C CYS A 207 -12.71 10.23 0.97
N THR A 208 -12.57 11.52 0.67
CA THR A 208 -13.56 12.52 1.11
C THR A 208 -14.83 12.50 0.28
N GLU A 209 -14.74 11.99 -0.94
CA GLU A 209 -15.79 11.97 -1.97
C GLU A 209 -16.37 10.56 -2.19
N GLU A 210 -16.33 9.72 -1.17
CA GLU A 210 -17.16 8.51 -1.08
C GLU A 210 -18.31 8.83 -0.12
N CYS A 211 -19.55 8.81 -0.61
CA CYS A 211 -20.70 9.15 0.22
C CYS A 211 -21.07 8.03 1.21
N ASP A 212 -21.78 8.38 2.27
CA ASP A 212 -22.16 7.46 3.35
C ASP A 212 -22.92 6.22 2.81
N ALA A 213 -23.79 6.42 1.80
CA ALA A 213 -24.55 5.33 1.18
C ALA A 213 -23.67 4.36 0.37
N CYS A 214 -22.71 4.89 -0.41
CA CYS A 214 -21.76 4.05 -1.14
C CYS A 214 -20.80 3.33 -0.19
N ASN A 215 -20.28 4.04 0.82
CA ASN A 215 -19.41 3.50 1.86
C ASN A 215 -20.07 2.30 2.56
N SER A 216 -21.30 2.50 3.05
CA SER A 216 -22.08 1.43 3.71
C SER A 216 -22.35 0.25 2.78
N ARG A 217 -22.75 0.52 1.53
CA ARG A 217 -23.01 -0.53 0.54
C ARG A 217 -21.74 -1.35 0.27
N PHE A 218 -20.60 -0.72 0.01
CA PHE A 218 -19.36 -1.44 -0.29
C PHE A 218 -18.86 -2.24 0.90
N ALA A 219 -18.94 -1.69 2.11
CA ALA A 219 -18.65 -2.40 3.35
C ALA A 219 -19.51 -3.68 3.52
N GLY A 220 -20.79 -3.62 3.15
CA GLY A 220 -21.72 -4.75 3.22
C GLY A 220 -21.65 -5.74 2.05
N THR A 221 -20.93 -5.41 0.97
CA THR A 221 -20.87 -6.19 -0.27
C THR A 221 -19.43 -6.53 -0.66
N ILE A 222 -18.79 -5.73 -1.52
CA ILE A 222 -17.50 -6.06 -2.12
C ILE A 222 -16.35 -6.12 -1.11
N GLU A 223 -16.34 -5.25 -0.09
CA GLU A 223 -15.28 -5.24 0.92
C GLU A 223 -15.39 -6.43 1.87
N LYS A 224 -16.62 -6.91 2.13
CA LYS A 224 -16.86 -8.11 2.94
C LYS A 224 -16.24 -9.35 2.29
N ASP A 225 -16.45 -9.53 0.98
CA ASP A 225 -15.89 -10.67 0.24
C ASP A 225 -14.36 -10.65 0.20
N PHE A 226 -13.77 -9.46 0.05
CA PHE A 226 -12.31 -9.30 0.14
C PHE A 226 -11.78 -9.55 1.55
N PHE A 227 -12.48 -9.07 2.58
CA PHE A 227 -12.09 -9.33 3.98
C PHE A 227 -12.11 -10.83 4.29
N GLU A 228 -13.14 -11.53 3.80
CA GLU A 228 -13.28 -12.98 3.94
C GLU A 228 -12.07 -13.74 3.37
N LEU A 229 -11.49 -13.28 2.25
CA LEU A 229 -10.26 -13.85 1.67
C LEU A 229 -9.05 -13.75 2.60
N ILE A 230 -8.90 -12.66 3.34
CA ILE A 230 -7.68 -12.38 4.13
C ILE A 230 -7.85 -12.62 5.65
N LYS A 231 -9.08 -12.84 6.14
CA LYS A 231 -9.38 -12.88 7.59
C LYS A 231 -8.57 -13.92 8.36
N LEU A 232 -8.28 -15.07 7.74
CA LEU A 232 -7.45 -16.13 8.34
C LEU A 232 -6.06 -15.59 8.67
N TYR A 233 -5.40 -14.97 7.69
CA TYR A 233 -4.06 -14.44 7.82
C TYR A 233 -3.99 -13.30 8.85
N ARG A 234 -5.02 -12.46 8.91
CA ARG A 234 -5.11 -11.43 9.97
C ARG A 234 -5.15 -12.05 11.36
N THR A 235 -5.92 -13.11 11.52
CA THR A 235 -6.10 -13.79 12.82
C THR A 235 -4.83 -14.49 13.27
N ILE A 236 -4.17 -15.24 12.38
CA ILE A 236 -2.97 -15.99 12.75
C ILE A 236 -1.76 -15.09 13.06
N TYR A 237 -1.75 -13.86 12.54
CA TYR A 237 -0.77 -12.80 12.88
C TYR A 237 -1.20 -11.92 14.06
N GLY A 238 -2.32 -12.23 14.71
CA GLY A 238 -2.78 -11.49 15.89
C GLY A 238 -3.19 -10.05 15.61
N SER A 239 -3.61 -9.74 14.37
CA SER A 239 -4.02 -8.39 13.99
C SER A 239 -5.33 -7.97 14.65
N LYS A 240 -5.33 -6.77 15.21
CA LYS A 240 -6.48 -6.24 15.96
C LYS A 240 -7.48 -5.59 15.00
N GLY A 241 -8.75 -5.98 15.11
CA GLY A 241 -9.89 -5.21 14.63
C GLY A 241 -10.43 -4.29 15.72
N LYS A 242 -11.60 -3.69 15.46
CA LYS A 242 -12.30 -2.80 16.42
C LYS A 242 -12.62 -3.50 17.74
N ASN A 243 -12.95 -4.80 17.68
CA ASN A 243 -13.33 -5.62 18.83
C ASN A 243 -12.21 -6.59 19.27
N GLY A 244 -10.95 -6.26 18.97
CA GLY A 244 -9.81 -7.12 19.24
C GLY A 244 -9.50 -8.10 18.09
N ILE A 245 -8.76 -9.16 18.40
CA ILE A 245 -8.38 -10.21 17.43
C ILE A 245 -9.57 -11.17 17.34
N PRO A 246 -10.14 -11.42 16.15
CA PRO A 246 -11.30 -12.29 16.02
C PRO A 246 -10.95 -13.75 16.31
N THR A 247 -11.89 -14.50 16.87
CA THR A 247 -11.88 -15.96 16.86
C THR A 247 -12.66 -16.43 15.64
N LEU A 248 -12.03 -17.26 14.80
CA LEU A 248 -12.64 -17.78 13.58
C LEU A 248 -13.25 -19.15 13.87
N HIS A 249 -14.50 -19.33 13.45
CA HIS A 249 -15.22 -20.59 13.52
C HIS A 249 -15.54 -21.06 12.11
N TYR A 250 -15.25 -22.34 11.83
CA TYR A 250 -15.49 -22.97 10.54
C TYR A 250 -16.52 -24.10 10.69
N ARG A 251 -17.23 -24.41 9.59
CA ARG A 251 -18.33 -25.40 9.59
C ARG A 251 -17.85 -26.80 9.97
N ASP A 252 -16.60 -27.12 9.71
CA ASP A 252 -15.96 -28.39 10.04
C ASP A 252 -15.65 -28.57 11.54
N GLY A 253 -16.14 -27.67 12.40
CA GLY A 253 -15.89 -27.70 13.85
C GLY A 253 -14.49 -27.25 14.24
N ILE A 254 -13.79 -26.58 13.33
CA ILE A 254 -12.46 -26.00 13.57
C ILE A 254 -12.62 -24.57 14.08
N THR A 255 -11.87 -24.25 15.13
CA THR A 255 -11.76 -22.88 15.66
C THR A 255 -10.30 -22.44 15.61
N ILE A 256 -10.07 -21.23 15.10
CA ILE A 256 -8.74 -20.61 15.06
C ILE A 256 -8.79 -19.33 15.87
N GLU A 257 -7.92 -19.21 16.86
CA GLU A 257 -7.78 -18.00 17.68
C GLU A 257 -6.31 -17.64 17.87
N TYR A 258 -6.03 -16.45 18.41
CA TYR A 258 -4.68 -16.02 18.71
C TYR A 258 -4.45 -15.92 20.21
N ASP A 259 -3.51 -16.70 20.74
CA ASP A 259 -3.10 -16.62 22.14
C ASP A 259 -2.09 -15.48 22.31
N LYS A 260 -2.55 -14.37 22.90
CA LYS A 260 -1.71 -13.20 23.17
C LYS A 260 -0.59 -13.46 24.17
N LYS A 261 -0.76 -14.42 25.10
CA LYS A 261 0.27 -14.73 26.10
C LYS A 261 1.41 -15.53 25.48
N LYS A 262 1.08 -16.46 24.57
CA LYS A 262 2.05 -17.30 23.86
C LYS A 262 2.53 -16.67 22.55
N ASN A 263 1.89 -15.60 22.10
CA ASN A 263 2.15 -14.91 20.84
C ASN A 263 2.07 -15.86 19.63
N CYS A 264 1.06 -16.73 19.61
CA CYS A 264 0.89 -17.73 18.56
C CYS A 264 -0.59 -18.04 18.26
N PRO A 265 -0.91 -18.50 17.03
CA PRO A 265 -2.23 -19.02 16.72
C PRO A 265 -2.47 -20.38 17.40
N ILE A 266 -3.69 -20.60 17.87
CA ILE A 266 -4.18 -21.88 18.37
C ILE A 266 -5.28 -22.37 17.44
N ILE A 267 -5.12 -23.60 16.94
CA ILE A 267 -6.14 -24.32 16.17
C ILE A 267 -6.75 -25.37 17.11
N ARG A 268 -8.08 -25.32 17.28
CA ARG A 268 -8.85 -26.32 18.01
C ARG A 268 -9.79 -27.06 17.08
N HIS A 269 -9.88 -28.36 17.25
CA HIS A 269 -10.83 -29.22 16.54
C HIS A 269 -11.87 -29.73 17.54
N ARG A 270 -13.16 -29.67 17.21
CA ARG A 270 -14.24 -30.08 18.13
C ARG A 270 -14.28 -31.59 18.38
N THR A 271 -13.67 -32.40 17.51
CA THR A 271 -13.52 -33.85 17.71
C THR A 271 -12.12 -34.21 18.22
N ASP A 272 -12.05 -35.24 19.05
CA ASP A 272 -10.81 -35.73 19.66
C ASP A 272 -9.81 -36.36 18.67
N LYS A 273 -10.21 -36.57 17.41
CA LYS A 273 -9.37 -37.15 16.36
C LYS A 273 -9.49 -36.33 15.07
N PRO A 274 -8.47 -35.51 14.72
CA PRO A 274 -8.43 -34.91 13.40
C PRO A 274 -8.21 -36.00 12.33
N ALA A 275 -8.73 -35.79 11.12
CA ALA A 275 -8.54 -36.72 10.01
C ALA A 275 -7.08 -36.67 9.53
N VAL A 276 -6.25 -37.53 10.12
CA VAL A 276 -4.88 -37.77 9.68
C VAL A 276 -4.91 -38.93 8.68
N ASN A 277 -4.30 -38.74 7.52
CA ASN A 277 -4.23 -39.82 6.52
C ASN A 277 -3.26 -40.93 6.97
N GLU A 278 -3.22 -42.05 6.25
CA GLU A 278 -2.31 -43.18 6.54
C GLU A 278 -0.82 -42.78 6.55
N LYS A 279 -0.49 -41.66 5.92
CA LYS A 279 0.87 -41.13 5.83
C LYS A 279 1.23 -40.15 6.94
N GLY A 280 0.32 -39.91 7.90
CA GLY A 280 0.53 -38.96 8.99
C GLY A 280 0.26 -37.50 8.61
N ASP A 281 -0.24 -37.22 7.41
CA ASP A 281 -0.55 -35.85 6.99
C ASP A 281 -1.92 -35.43 7.54
N LEU A 282 -1.98 -34.21 8.06
CA LEU A 282 -3.21 -33.58 8.51
C LEU A 282 -3.75 -32.67 7.42
N HIS A 283 -4.97 -32.93 6.95
CA HIS A 283 -5.68 -32.06 6.03
C HIS A 283 -6.90 -31.45 6.72
N LEU A 284 -6.83 -30.15 6.96
CA LEU A 284 -7.95 -29.35 7.47
C LEU A 284 -8.59 -28.60 6.30
N LYS A 285 -9.88 -28.85 6.08
CA LYS A 285 -10.72 -27.96 5.28
C LYS A 285 -11.30 -26.95 6.26
N LEU A 286 -11.12 -25.67 5.96
CA LEU A 286 -11.66 -24.58 6.76
C LEU A 286 -12.84 -23.99 5.99
N GLU A 287 -13.99 -24.68 6.02
CA GLU A 287 -15.19 -24.20 5.33
C GLU A 287 -15.80 -23.00 6.06
N SER A 288 -15.81 -21.86 5.38
CA SER A 288 -16.37 -20.63 5.92
C SER A 288 -17.89 -20.71 6.06
N ASP A 289 -18.43 -20.02 7.06
CA ASP A 289 -19.85 -19.79 7.21
C ASP A 289 -20.40 -18.82 6.15
N THR A 290 -19.51 -18.01 5.57
CA THR A 290 -19.79 -16.95 4.63
C THR A 290 -19.49 -17.38 3.20
N ASN A 291 -20.46 -17.19 2.31
CA ASN A 291 -20.22 -17.33 0.88
C ASN A 291 -19.48 -16.10 0.35
N VAL A 292 -18.58 -16.31 -0.60
CA VAL A 292 -17.76 -15.27 -1.23
C VAL A 292 -18.08 -15.22 -2.71
N ASN A 293 -18.31 -14.02 -3.23
CA ASN A 293 -18.39 -13.80 -4.66
C ASN A 293 -17.00 -13.42 -5.21
N PRO A 294 -16.39 -14.24 -6.09
CA PRO A 294 -15.05 -13.96 -6.61
C PRO A 294 -14.95 -12.61 -7.33
N MET A 295 -15.97 -12.24 -8.12
CA MET A 295 -15.96 -10.96 -8.85
C MET A 295 -16.01 -9.76 -7.91
N ASN A 296 -16.64 -9.89 -6.73
CA ASN A 296 -16.63 -8.85 -5.71
C ASN A 296 -15.24 -8.60 -5.11
N ILE A 297 -14.39 -9.62 -5.00
CA ILE A 297 -12.98 -9.44 -4.60
C ILE A 297 -12.27 -8.52 -5.60
N TYR A 298 -12.50 -8.71 -6.90
CA TYR A 298 -11.94 -7.85 -7.94
C TYR A 298 -12.54 -6.43 -7.88
N ARG A 299 -13.86 -6.30 -7.80
CA ARG A 299 -14.51 -4.99 -7.64
C ARG A 299 -13.95 -4.22 -6.44
N CYS A 300 -13.65 -4.91 -5.33
CA CYS A 300 -13.05 -4.32 -4.15
C CYS A 300 -11.63 -3.80 -4.40
N LEU A 301 -10.76 -4.60 -5.02
CA LEU A 301 -9.42 -4.17 -5.44
C LEU A 301 -9.49 -2.92 -6.33
N VAL A 302 -10.39 -2.92 -7.31
CA VAL A 302 -10.57 -1.78 -8.22
C VAL A 302 -11.17 -0.58 -7.49
N LYS A 303 -12.11 -0.78 -6.55
CA LYS A 303 -12.64 0.28 -5.68
C LYS A 303 -11.51 0.97 -4.92
N PHE A 304 -10.55 0.22 -4.39
CA PHE A 304 -9.39 0.74 -3.68
C PHE A 304 -8.51 1.60 -4.58
N ALA A 305 -8.18 1.11 -5.79
CA ALA A 305 -7.39 1.88 -6.75
C ALA A 305 -8.13 3.15 -7.20
N LEU A 306 -9.39 3.01 -7.61
CA LEU A 306 -10.21 4.16 -7.99
C LEU A 306 -10.36 5.12 -6.82
N GLY A 307 -10.43 4.67 -5.56
CA GLY A 307 -10.50 5.53 -4.37
C GLY A 307 -9.35 6.55 -4.23
N LEU A 308 -8.25 6.36 -4.98
CA LEU A 308 -7.00 7.10 -4.84
C LEU A 308 -6.60 7.89 -6.10
N ILE A 309 -7.27 7.71 -7.25
CA ILE A 309 -6.98 8.50 -8.45
C ILE A 309 -7.53 9.93 -8.34
N ASP A 310 -6.90 10.86 -9.04
CA ASP A 310 -7.41 12.22 -9.19
C ASP A 310 -8.76 12.26 -9.91
N ASN A 311 -9.58 13.25 -9.58
CA ASN A 311 -10.91 13.41 -10.18
C ASN A 311 -10.86 13.69 -11.68
N SER A 312 -9.77 14.28 -12.19
CA SER A 312 -9.56 14.46 -13.63
C SER A 312 -9.52 13.14 -14.40
N GLU A 313 -9.08 12.06 -13.75
CA GLU A 313 -8.95 10.73 -14.35
C GLU A 313 -10.25 9.93 -14.26
N LEU A 314 -11.13 10.24 -13.31
CA LEU A 314 -12.32 9.44 -13.01
C LEU A 314 -13.27 9.28 -14.20
N SER A 315 -13.38 10.30 -15.05
CA SER A 315 -14.21 10.27 -16.26
C SER A 315 -13.86 9.12 -17.22
N LYS A 316 -12.58 8.73 -17.27
CA LYS A 316 -12.07 7.61 -18.07
C LYS A 316 -12.56 6.25 -17.56
N PHE A 317 -13.04 6.18 -16.32
CA PHE A 317 -13.45 4.94 -15.64
C PHE A 317 -14.96 4.85 -15.39
N ILE A 318 -15.79 5.60 -16.11
CA ILE A 318 -17.25 5.58 -15.91
C ILE A 318 -17.84 4.17 -16.04
N LYS A 319 -17.41 3.40 -17.06
CA LYS A 319 -17.83 2.00 -17.25
C LYS A 319 -17.32 1.08 -16.13
N THR A 320 -16.13 1.36 -15.59
CA THR A 320 -15.59 0.65 -14.43
C THR A 320 -16.45 0.89 -13.19
N VAL A 321 -16.82 2.15 -12.93
CA VAL A 321 -17.69 2.54 -11.81
C VAL A 321 -19.08 1.89 -11.95
N GLU A 322 -19.66 1.90 -13.15
CA GLU A 322 -20.90 1.17 -13.44
C GLU A 322 -20.79 -0.32 -13.11
N TRP A 323 -19.69 -0.97 -13.50
CA TRP A 323 -19.45 -2.39 -13.21
C TRP A 323 -19.27 -2.69 -11.70
N ILE A 324 -18.56 -1.83 -10.97
CA ILE A 324 -18.40 -1.97 -9.50
C ILE A 324 -19.77 -1.86 -8.81
N ASN A 325 -20.63 -0.97 -9.28
CA ASN A 325 -21.97 -0.76 -8.72
C ASN A 325 -22.95 -1.89 -9.07
N ASN A 326 -22.73 -2.60 -10.18
CA ASN A 326 -23.65 -3.60 -10.70
C ASN A 326 -23.26 -5.01 -10.24
N ILE A 327 -23.60 -5.34 -8.99
CA ILE A 327 -23.45 -6.68 -8.41
C ILE A 327 -24.71 -7.49 -8.73
N LYS A 328 -24.58 -8.50 -9.60
CA LYS A 328 -25.73 -9.29 -10.06
C LYS A 328 -25.96 -10.54 -9.22
N ASN A 329 -24.88 -11.19 -8.79
CA ASN A 329 -24.92 -12.45 -8.05
C ASN A 329 -25.76 -13.55 -8.73
N ASP A 330 -25.68 -13.64 -10.06
CA ASP A 330 -26.52 -14.48 -10.92
C ASP A 330 -25.76 -15.60 -11.64
N GLY A 331 -24.44 -15.75 -11.39
CA GLY A 331 -23.60 -16.72 -12.11
C GLY A 331 -23.05 -16.21 -13.42
N SER A 332 -23.34 -14.98 -13.83
CA SER A 332 -22.79 -14.40 -15.05
C SER A 332 -21.26 -14.31 -14.98
N THR A 333 -20.62 -14.58 -16.12
CA THR A 333 -19.18 -14.47 -16.29
C THR A 333 -18.84 -13.31 -17.20
N ILE A 334 -17.77 -12.59 -16.87
CA ILE A 334 -17.27 -11.45 -17.66
C ILE A 334 -15.80 -11.69 -17.96
N ASN A 335 -15.35 -11.40 -19.17
CA ASN A 335 -13.92 -11.48 -19.49
C ASN A 335 -13.14 -10.37 -18.78
N LEU A 336 -12.52 -10.69 -17.65
CA LEU A 336 -11.72 -9.77 -16.84
C LEU A 336 -10.23 -10.17 -16.90
N PRO A 337 -9.30 -9.21 -16.82
CA PRO A 337 -7.87 -9.50 -16.72
C PRO A 337 -7.57 -10.26 -15.43
N PRO A 338 -6.71 -11.29 -15.40
CA PRO A 338 -6.42 -12.00 -14.15
C PRO A 338 -5.78 -11.08 -13.11
N VAL A 339 -6.04 -11.34 -11.83
CA VAL A 339 -5.34 -10.74 -10.71
C VAL A 339 -4.14 -11.60 -10.38
N MET A 340 -2.94 -11.01 -10.41
CA MET A 340 -1.72 -11.69 -9.99
C MET A 340 -1.59 -11.59 -8.48
N CYS A 341 -1.36 -12.70 -7.82
CA CYS A 341 -1.26 -12.76 -6.37
C CYS A 341 0.04 -13.47 -5.97
N PHE A 342 0.76 -12.89 -5.03
CA PHE A 342 1.91 -13.48 -4.38
C PHE A 342 1.70 -13.51 -2.87
N LEU A 343 1.96 -14.65 -2.25
CA LEU A 343 1.97 -14.80 -0.79
C LEU A 343 3.40 -14.63 -0.27
N ASP A 344 3.68 -13.44 0.27
CA ASP A 344 4.95 -13.09 0.87
C ASP A 344 5.06 -13.69 2.28
N ARG A 345 5.88 -14.74 2.40
CA ARG A 345 6.11 -15.43 3.69
C ARG A 345 7.12 -14.73 4.60
N GLN A 346 7.78 -13.69 4.12
CA GLN A 346 8.80 -12.95 4.86
C GLN A 346 8.24 -11.67 5.48
N ASN A 347 7.23 -11.06 4.84
CA ASN A 347 6.68 -9.78 5.25
C ASN A 347 5.21 -9.89 5.68
N TYR A 348 4.85 -9.07 6.67
CA TYR A 348 3.45 -8.85 7.08
C TYR A 348 3.12 -7.36 7.09
N PHE A 349 2.18 -6.94 6.25
CA PHE A 349 1.72 -5.57 6.08
C PHE A 349 0.47 -5.32 6.95
N GLU A 350 0.66 -4.82 8.18
CA GLU A 350 -0.46 -4.47 9.07
C GLU A 350 -1.28 -3.28 8.53
N GLN A 351 -0.59 -2.25 8.04
CA GLN A 351 -1.14 -1.15 7.28
C GLN A 351 -0.96 -1.47 5.78
N PRO A 352 -2.02 -1.49 4.95
CA PRO A 352 -1.88 -1.75 3.53
C PRO A 352 -1.01 -0.68 2.85
N GLU A 353 -0.29 -1.09 1.82
CA GLU A 353 0.45 -0.23 0.89
C GLU A 353 -0.15 -0.39 -0.50
N ILE A 354 -0.20 0.70 -1.29
CA ILE A 354 -0.67 0.63 -2.66
C ILE A 354 0.18 1.53 -3.56
N VAL A 355 0.46 1.04 -4.75
CA VAL A 355 1.11 1.78 -5.83
C VAL A 355 0.18 1.78 -7.04
N LEU A 356 -0.05 2.95 -7.61
CA LEU A 356 -0.82 3.12 -8.84
C LEU A 356 0.12 3.40 -9.99
N TYR A 357 -0.12 2.75 -11.14
CA TYR A 357 0.66 2.91 -12.35
C TYR A 357 -0.26 3.42 -13.47
N THR A 358 -0.06 4.66 -13.90
CA THR A 358 -0.84 5.30 -14.97
C THR A 358 -0.01 5.35 -16.25
N ARG A 359 -0.58 4.88 -17.36
CA ARG A 359 0.09 4.88 -18.66
C ARG A 359 0.21 6.30 -19.18
N LYS A 360 1.45 6.75 -19.42
CA LYS A 360 1.75 8.09 -19.96
C LYS A 360 2.03 8.12 -21.46
N THR A 361 1.84 6.99 -22.15
CA THR A 361 2.07 6.84 -23.58
C THR A 361 0.81 6.35 -24.29
N ASP A 362 0.75 6.54 -25.61
CA ASP A 362 -0.34 6.03 -26.45
C ASP A 362 -0.22 4.53 -26.78
N ASP A 363 0.71 3.81 -26.14
CA ASP A 363 0.94 2.39 -26.39
C ASP A 363 -0.15 1.53 -25.72
N LYS A 364 -1.28 1.38 -26.42
CA LYS A 364 -2.47 0.66 -25.93
C LYS A 364 -2.25 -0.85 -25.73
N LYS A 365 -1.06 -1.40 -25.99
CA LYS A 365 -0.68 -2.77 -25.59
C LYS A 365 -0.58 -2.95 -24.09
N TYR A 366 -0.50 -1.85 -23.34
CA TYR A 366 -0.40 -1.83 -21.89
C TYR A 366 -1.65 -1.17 -21.30
N PRO A 367 -2.17 -1.61 -20.14
CA PRO A 367 -3.38 -1.04 -19.56
C PRO A 367 -3.22 0.43 -19.19
N TYR A 368 -4.30 1.19 -19.21
CA TYR A 368 -4.23 2.60 -18.84
C TYR A 368 -3.89 2.79 -17.35
N LEU A 369 -4.49 1.96 -16.48
CA LEU A 369 -4.24 1.97 -15.04
C LEU A 369 -4.17 0.53 -14.50
N TYR A 370 -3.15 0.26 -13.72
CA TYR A 370 -3.08 -0.94 -12.88
C TYR A 370 -2.51 -0.57 -11.50
N ALA A 371 -2.70 -1.45 -10.53
CA ALA A 371 -2.27 -1.21 -9.17
C ALA A 371 -1.60 -2.44 -8.56
N GLU A 372 -0.68 -2.17 -7.63
CA GLU A 372 -0.11 -3.14 -6.71
C GLU A 372 -0.61 -2.84 -5.31
N LEU A 373 -1.33 -3.77 -4.68
CA LEU A 373 -1.78 -3.68 -3.28
C LEU A 373 -1.03 -4.70 -2.44
N LYS A 374 -0.38 -4.24 -1.38
CA LYS A 374 0.20 -5.09 -0.33
C LYS A 374 -0.65 -5.02 0.92
N THR A 375 -1.07 -6.16 1.45
CA THR A 375 -1.85 -6.23 2.70
C THR A 375 -1.70 -7.60 3.33
N CYS A 376 -1.55 -7.66 4.66
CA CYS A 376 -1.26 -8.91 5.37
C CYS A 376 -0.02 -9.60 4.78
N MET A 377 -0.15 -10.79 4.22
CA MET A 377 0.94 -11.49 3.53
C MET A 377 0.80 -11.44 2.00
N PHE A 378 -0.18 -10.71 1.49
CA PHE A 378 -0.53 -10.73 0.07
C PHE A 378 0.02 -9.52 -0.65
N ILE A 379 0.52 -9.77 -1.85
CA ILE A 379 0.78 -8.76 -2.87
C ILE A 379 -0.15 -9.08 -4.05
N PHE A 380 -1.07 -8.18 -4.35
CA PHE A 380 -1.98 -8.26 -5.49
C PHE A 380 -1.55 -7.27 -6.56
N VAL A 381 -1.44 -7.71 -7.82
CA VAL A 381 -1.27 -6.84 -8.98
C VAL A 381 -2.47 -7.03 -9.90
N PHE A 382 -3.19 -5.95 -10.18
CA PHE A 382 -4.46 -6.01 -10.92
C PHE A 382 -4.63 -4.81 -11.84
N ILE A 383 -5.22 -5.06 -13.00
CA ILE A 383 -5.57 -4.03 -13.99
C ILE A 383 -6.93 -3.43 -13.59
N VAL A 384 -7.11 -2.13 -13.76
CA VAL A 384 -8.42 -1.49 -13.63
C VAL A 384 -9.17 -1.65 -14.96
N PRO A 385 -10.21 -2.52 -15.04
CA PRO A 385 -10.84 -2.87 -16.32
C PRO A 385 -11.77 -1.77 -16.81
N PHE A 386 -12.17 -1.84 -18.09
CA PHE A 386 -13.20 -0.99 -18.71
C PHE A 386 -12.86 0.50 -18.77
N CYS A 387 -11.59 0.87 -18.69
CA CYS A 387 -11.13 2.23 -18.96
C CYS A 387 -11.44 2.62 -20.42
N LEU A 388 -11.93 3.84 -20.64
CA LEU A 388 -12.22 4.38 -21.96
C LEU A 388 -10.95 4.62 -22.81
N GLU A 389 -9.79 4.74 -22.16
CA GLU A 389 -8.49 4.90 -22.84
C GLU A 389 -7.88 3.56 -23.29
N ASP A 390 -8.49 2.44 -22.94
CA ASP A 390 -8.05 1.11 -23.33
C ASP A 390 -8.83 0.58 -24.53
N SER A 391 -8.10 0.03 -25.50
CA SER A 391 -8.65 -0.69 -26.66
C SER A 391 -8.21 -2.15 -26.72
N THR A 392 -7.35 -2.58 -25.79
CA THR A 392 -6.81 -3.95 -25.72
C THR A 392 -7.60 -4.75 -24.71
N ASP A 393 -8.02 -5.95 -25.10
CA ASP A 393 -8.63 -6.91 -24.17
C ASP A 393 -7.54 -7.59 -23.32
N PHE A 394 -7.39 -7.16 -22.08
CA PHE A 394 -6.46 -7.75 -21.12
C PHE A 394 -6.99 -9.01 -20.42
N GLY A 395 -8.24 -9.41 -20.65
CA GLY A 395 -8.73 -10.75 -20.32
C GLY A 395 -8.11 -11.83 -21.23
N ASN A 396 -7.63 -11.44 -22.41
CA ASN A 396 -6.87 -12.32 -23.29
C ASN A 396 -5.47 -12.61 -22.73
N LYS A 397 -5.13 -13.90 -22.58
CA LYS A 397 -3.85 -14.37 -22.05
C LYS A 397 -2.61 -13.82 -22.77
N LYS A 398 -2.65 -13.64 -24.10
CA LYS A 398 -1.49 -13.12 -24.85
C LYS A 398 -1.26 -11.64 -24.55
N ASN A 399 -2.34 -10.85 -24.53
CA ASN A 399 -2.28 -9.43 -24.21
C ASN A 399 -1.85 -9.21 -22.75
N PHE A 400 -2.43 -9.98 -21.82
CA PHE A 400 -2.02 -9.94 -20.41
C PHE A 400 -0.54 -10.29 -20.24
N LYS A 401 -0.04 -11.31 -20.96
CA LYS A 401 1.37 -11.69 -20.92
C LYS A 401 2.30 -10.57 -21.37
N VAL A 402 1.94 -9.80 -22.41
CA VAL A 402 2.72 -8.63 -22.84
C VAL A 402 2.83 -7.59 -21.73
N PHE A 403 1.72 -7.29 -21.05
CA PHE A 403 1.70 -6.43 -19.87
C PHE A 403 2.56 -7.00 -18.73
N TRP A 404 2.42 -8.29 -18.42
CA TRP A 404 3.14 -8.94 -17.32
C TRP A 404 4.65 -9.05 -17.59
N ASP A 405 5.05 -9.21 -18.86
CA ASP A 405 6.46 -9.25 -19.29
C ASP A 405 7.16 -7.89 -19.17
N LEU A 406 6.42 -6.78 -19.25
CA LEU A 406 6.97 -5.43 -18.98
C LEU A 406 7.38 -5.27 -17.51
N ASN A 407 6.64 -5.88 -16.60
CA ASN A 407 6.81 -5.74 -15.15
C ASN A 407 7.88 -6.69 -14.60
N LYS A 408 9.13 -6.47 -15.02
CA LYS A 408 10.28 -7.33 -14.67
C LYS A 408 10.56 -7.37 -13.18
N GLN A 409 10.25 -6.31 -12.44
CA GLN A 409 10.42 -6.24 -10.99
C GLN A 409 9.69 -7.36 -10.24
N TYR A 410 8.61 -7.93 -10.81
CA TYR A 410 7.90 -9.04 -10.20
C TYR A 410 8.58 -10.39 -10.33
N ARG A 411 9.59 -10.51 -11.20
CA ARG A 411 10.37 -11.75 -11.41
C ARG A 411 11.61 -11.82 -10.53
N LEU A 412 11.96 -10.71 -9.88
CA LEU A 412 13.05 -10.68 -8.93
C LEU A 412 12.74 -11.65 -7.78
N LEU A 413 13.79 -12.27 -7.23
CA LEU A 413 13.72 -13.14 -6.04
C LEU A 413 12.94 -14.45 -6.21
N ASN A 414 12.75 -14.96 -7.44
CA ASN A 414 12.08 -16.24 -7.72
C ASN A 414 10.68 -16.35 -7.06
N ARG A 415 9.95 -15.23 -6.98
CA ARG A 415 8.59 -15.19 -6.43
C ARG A 415 7.65 -16.05 -7.28
N LYS A 416 6.92 -16.97 -6.64
CA LYS A 416 5.87 -17.78 -7.28
C LYS A 416 4.54 -17.02 -7.30
N TRP A 417 4.25 -16.35 -8.41
CA TRP A 417 2.96 -15.67 -8.61
C TRP A 417 1.88 -16.62 -9.10
N VAL A 418 0.65 -16.40 -8.65
CA VAL A 418 -0.55 -17.16 -9.04
C VAL A 418 -1.54 -16.24 -9.75
N GLU A 419 -2.07 -16.69 -10.89
CA GLU A 419 -3.15 -16.02 -11.62
C GLU A 419 -4.52 -16.38 -11.02
N TYR A 420 -5.26 -15.38 -10.55
CA TYR A 420 -6.65 -15.54 -10.10
C TYR A 420 -7.62 -14.95 -11.12
N TYR A 421 -8.49 -15.80 -11.68
CA TYR A 421 -9.57 -15.39 -12.57
C TYR A 421 -10.85 -15.14 -11.74
N LEU A 422 -10.99 -13.91 -11.27
CA LEU A 422 -12.11 -13.45 -10.43
C LEU A 422 -13.28 -12.96 -11.27
N ASN A 423 -13.78 -13.82 -12.16
CA ASN A 423 -14.58 -13.43 -13.31
C ASN A 423 -16.04 -13.90 -13.28
N THR A 424 -16.46 -14.56 -12.19
CA THR A 424 -17.81 -15.10 -12.01
C THR A 424 -18.54 -14.32 -10.92
N ASP A 425 -19.73 -13.79 -11.23
CA ASP A 425 -20.57 -13.02 -10.33
C ASP A 425 -21.56 -13.94 -9.60
N LEU A 426 -21.03 -14.77 -8.70
CA LEU A 426 -21.83 -15.67 -7.87
C LEU A 426 -21.18 -15.91 -6.51
N ALA A 427 -21.93 -15.64 -5.44
CA ALA A 427 -21.54 -16.00 -4.09
C ALA A 427 -21.56 -17.52 -3.94
N GLN A 428 -20.39 -18.09 -3.68
CA GLN A 428 -20.18 -19.53 -3.53
C GLN A 428 -19.54 -19.85 -2.19
N SER A 429 -19.61 -21.12 -1.77
CA SER A 429 -18.91 -21.54 -0.55
C SER A 429 -17.41 -21.27 -0.68
N PHE A 430 -16.83 -20.70 0.38
CA PHE A 430 -15.43 -20.37 0.44
C PHE A 430 -14.74 -21.24 1.48
N ARG A 431 -13.54 -21.74 1.15
CA ARG A 431 -12.77 -22.58 2.05
C ARG A 431 -11.28 -22.33 1.90
N TYR A 432 -10.55 -22.49 2.99
CA TYR A 432 -9.10 -22.66 2.94
C TYR A 432 -8.76 -24.15 3.03
N ASN A 433 -7.79 -24.59 2.23
CA ASN A 433 -7.20 -25.93 2.36
C ASN A 433 -5.90 -25.79 3.14
N PHE A 434 -5.84 -26.36 4.34
CA PHE A 434 -4.67 -26.31 5.20
C PHE A 434 -4.10 -27.72 5.37
N SER A 435 -2.87 -27.93 4.92
CA SER A 435 -2.20 -29.24 4.98
C SER A 435 -0.94 -29.15 5.83
N ILE A 436 -0.84 -29.98 6.87
CA ILE A 436 0.41 -30.24 7.59
C ILE A 436 0.90 -31.60 7.12
N LEU A 437 2.00 -31.61 6.39
CA LEU A 437 2.60 -32.84 5.91
C LEU A 437 3.52 -33.41 6.98
N ALA A 438 3.46 -34.72 7.20
CA ALA A 438 4.43 -35.39 8.05
C ALA A 438 5.82 -35.22 7.43
N GLY A 439 6.78 -34.73 8.23
CA GLY A 439 8.15 -34.47 7.80
C GLY A 439 8.77 -35.72 7.19
N ARG A 440 8.83 -35.75 5.87
CA ARG A 440 9.56 -36.74 5.09
C ARG A 440 10.63 -35.98 4.35
N ASP A 441 11.88 -36.39 4.53
CA ASP A 441 13.01 -35.91 3.73
C ASP A 441 12.78 -36.32 2.27
N ASN A 442 12.03 -35.50 1.53
CA ASN A 442 11.80 -35.70 0.11
C ASN A 442 12.15 -34.40 -0.62
N SER A 443 13.34 -34.44 -1.24
CA SER A 443 13.86 -33.50 -2.24
C SER A 443 12.94 -33.30 -3.47
N GLU A 444 11.78 -33.96 -3.51
CA GLU A 444 10.80 -33.89 -4.61
C GLU A 444 9.46 -33.21 -4.24
N SER A 445 9.26 -32.80 -2.97
CA SER A 445 7.97 -32.27 -2.48
C SER A 445 7.58 -30.86 -2.97
N ASN A 446 8.46 -30.16 -3.70
CA ASN A 446 8.20 -28.81 -4.19
C ASN A 446 7.35 -28.72 -5.48
N LYS A 447 6.91 -29.85 -6.05
CA LYS A 447 6.12 -29.87 -7.31
C LYS A 447 4.60 -29.96 -7.14
N ASP A 448 4.09 -30.45 -6.01
CA ASP A 448 2.64 -30.73 -5.85
C ASP A 448 1.88 -29.73 -4.97
N ILE A 449 2.55 -28.69 -4.47
CA ILE A 449 1.88 -27.58 -3.76
C ILE A 449 1.19 -26.62 -4.76
N ASP A 450 1.45 -26.76 -6.06
CA ASP A 450 1.11 -25.78 -7.10
C ASP A 450 -0.30 -25.91 -7.72
N LYS A 451 -1.23 -26.67 -7.10
CA LYS A 451 -2.67 -26.68 -7.49
C LYS A 451 -3.59 -26.88 -6.28
N GLN A 452 -3.85 -25.83 -5.50
CA GLN A 452 -4.98 -25.80 -4.57
C GLN A 452 -5.44 -24.39 -4.23
#